data_AF-J0LD95-F1
#
_entry.id   AF-J0LD95-F1
#
_cell.length_a   1.000
_cell.length_b   1.000
_cell.length_c   1.000
_cell.angle_alpha   90.00
_cell.angle_beta   90.00
_cell.angle_gamma   90.00
#
_symmetry.space_group_name_H-M   'P 1'
#
loop_
_entity.id
_entity.type
_entity.pdbx_description
1 polymer ?
#
loop_
_entity_poly.entity_id
_entity_poly.type
_entity_poly.pdbx_seq_one_letter_code
_entity_poly.pdbx_strand_id
1 'polypeptide(L)'
;MAGLPDLPVHPPAWEPSSSHLSEERMAGFQLRKDRFLTEDEEKLFQFILEHHKAVFAWEECERRRFRTDYFPPIKYPVVPHEPWVDRHHPIPPGIRDELIKLLKEKISAGVYEPS
;
A
#
# COMPACT_ATOMS: atom_id res chain seq x y z
N MET A 1 -2.37 2.98 24.57
CA MET A 1 -3.17 1.76 24.31
C MET A 1 -4.67 2.02 24.49
N ALA A 2 -5.18 3.24 24.29
CA ALA A 2 -6.62 3.50 24.34
C ALA A 2 -7.19 3.44 22.92
N GLY A 3 -8.17 2.55 22.67
CA GLY A 3 -8.94 2.50 21.42
C GLY A 3 -8.70 1.31 20.48
N LEU A 4 -7.94 0.28 20.88
CA LEU A 4 -7.92 -0.98 20.13
C LEU A 4 -9.19 -1.79 20.46
N PRO A 5 -9.81 -2.46 19.47
CA PRO A 5 -10.95 -3.33 19.74
C PRO A 5 -10.51 -4.52 20.61
N ASP A 6 -11.41 -4.97 21.48
CA ASP A 6 -11.18 -6.17 22.28
C ASP A 6 -11.07 -7.40 21.39
N LEU A 7 -10.15 -8.30 21.74
CA LEU A 7 -9.97 -9.55 21.00
C LEU A 7 -11.08 -10.53 21.36
N PRO A 8 -11.72 -11.18 20.36
CA PRO A 8 -12.71 -12.21 20.63
C PRO A 8 -12.04 -13.43 21.26
N VAL A 9 -12.63 -13.94 22.35
CA VAL A 9 -12.19 -15.18 23.01
C VAL A 9 -12.46 -16.40 22.11
N HIS A 10 -13.52 -16.33 21.30
CA HIS A 10 -13.88 -17.32 20.30
C HIS A 10 -14.06 -16.62 18.95
N PRO A 11 -13.00 -16.52 18.13
CA PRO A 11 -13.08 -15.83 16.85
C PRO A 11 -14.04 -16.57 15.90
N PRO A 12 -14.96 -15.86 15.23
CA PRO A 12 -15.86 -16.46 14.25
C PRO A 12 -15.07 -16.93 13.02
N ALA A 13 -15.70 -17.75 12.18
CA ALA A 13 -15.18 -17.99 10.84
C ALA A 13 -15.07 -16.67 10.08
N TRP A 14 -13.94 -16.44 9.40
CA TRP A 14 -13.75 -15.23 8.63
C TRP A 14 -14.59 -15.25 7.35
N GLU A 15 -15.23 -14.12 7.06
CA GLU A 15 -15.91 -13.85 5.81
C GLU A 15 -15.45 -12.48 5.28
N PRO A 16 -15.20 -12.34 3.96
CA PRO A 16 -14.77 -11.07 3.39
C PRO A 16 -15.85 -10.00 3.58
N SER A 17 -15.59 -8.95 4.36
CA SER A 17 -16.57 -7.87 4.51
C SER A 17 -16.50 -6.84 3.36
N SER A 18 -15.48 -6.93 2.50
CA SER A 18 -15.32 -6.08 1.32
C SER A 18 -14.38 -6.70 0.28
N SER A 19 -14.45 -6.27 -0.97
CA SER A 19 -13.50 -6.67 -2.03
C SER A 19 -12.04 -6.27 -1.77
N HIS A 20 -11.79 -5.35 -0.83
CA HIS A 20 -10.44 -4.89 -0.46
C HIS A 20 -9.57 -6.00 0.15
N LEU A 21 -10.15 -6.86 0.97
CA LEU A 21 -9.48 -8.05 1.51
C LEU A 21 -10.23 -9.28 0.99
N SER A 22 -9.96 -9.63 -0.27
CA SER A 22 -10.52 -10.82 -0.91
C SER A 22 -9.94 -12.11 -0.33
N GLU A 23 -10.60 -13.23 -0.60
CA GLU A 23 -10.11 -14.56 -0.22
C GLU A 23 -8.72 -14.85 -0.78
N GLU A 24 -8.45 -14.44 -2.03
CA GLU A 24 -7.13 -14.57 -2.65
C GLU A 24 -6.05 -13.77 -1.90
N ARG A 25 -6.38 -12.53 -1.51
CA ARG A 25 -5.49 -11.66 -0.72
C ARG A 25 -5.25 -12.24 0.67
N MET A 26 -6.29 -12.79 1.31
CA MET A 26 -6.21 -13.46 2.61
C MET A 26 -5.34 -14.73 2.52
N ALA A 27 -5.52 -15.54 1.49
CA ALA A 27 -4.70 -16.74 1.25
C ALA A 27 -3.22 -16.40 1.03
N GLY A 28 -2.93 -15.24 0.46
CA GLY A 28 -1.57 -14.72 0.28
C GLY A 28 -0.77 -14.55 1.57
N PHE A 29 -1.41 -14.38 2.73
CA PHE A 29 -0.72 -14.31 4.02
C PHE A 29 -0.14 -15.66 4.48
N GLN A 30 -0.54 -16.77 3.86
CA GLN A 30 -0.01 -18.11 4.15
C GLN A 30 -0.02 -18.48 5.65
N LEU A 31 -1.09 -18.10 6.38
CA LEU A 31 -1.17 -18.28 7.85
C LEU A 31 -1.00 -19.75 8.29
N ARG A 32 -1.33 -20.71 7.42
CA ARG A 32 -1.19 -22.16 7.68
C ARG A 32 0.19 -22.73 7.34
N LYS A 33 1.13 -21.91 6.89
CA LYS A 33 2.48 -22.40 6.54
C LYS A 33 3.09 -23.05 7.77
N ASP A 34 3.54 -24.30 7.61
CA ASP A 34 4.19 -25.10 8.64
C ASP A 34 3.31 -25.55 9.83
N ARG A 35 1.99 -25.37 9.78
CA ARG A 35 1.04 -25.70 10.89
C ARG A 35 1.47 -25.10 12.24
N PHE A 36 2.15 -23.96 12.19
CA PHE A 36 2.64 -23.28 13.39
C PHE A 36 1.49 -22.72 14.24
N LEU A 37 0.47 -22.15 13.57
CA LEU A 37 -0.73 -21.63 14.22
C LEU A 37 -1.78 -22.73 14.40
N THR A 38 -2.45 -22.72 15.54
CA THR A 38 -3.67 -23.52 15.76
C THR A 38 -4.83 -22.96 14.94
N GLU A 39 -5.90 -23.76 14.76
CA GLU A 39 -7.08 -23.32 14.00
C GLU A 39 -7.75 -22.08 14.61
N ASP A 40 -7.73 -21.94 15.93
CA ASP A 40 -8.34 -20.79 16.61
C ASP A 40 -7.44 -19.54 16.54
N GLU A 41 -6.12 -19.71 16.59
CA GLU A 41 -5.18 -18.61 16.33
C GLU A 41 -5.28 -18.11 14.89
N GLU A 42 -5.44 -19.02 13.92
CA GLU A 42 -5.64 -18.62 12.52
C GLU A 42 -6.89 -17.77 12.34
N LYS A 43 -8.02 -18.20 12.91
CA LYS A 43 -9.28 -17.42 12.90
C LYS A 43 -9.09 -16.07 13.58
N LEU A 44 -8.34 -16.02 14.68
CA LEU A 44 -8.02 -14.77 15.37
C LEU A 44 -7.19 -13.83 14.48
N PHE A 45 -6.19 -14.36 13.77
CA PHE A 45 -5.40 -13.57 12.83
C PHE A 45 -6.25 -13.05 11.67
N GLN A 46 -7.11 -13.88 11.07
CA GLN A 46 -8.02 -13.46 10.01
C GLN A 46 -8.96 -12.35 10.50
N PHE A 47 -9.48 -12.46 11.73
CA PHE A 47 -10.29 -11.42 12.36
C PHE A 47 -9.52 -10.09 12.52
N ILE A 48 -8.27 -10.14 12.98
CA ILE A 48 -7.41 -8.96 13.13
C ILE A 48 -7.12 -8.32 11.78
N LEU A 49 -6.77 -9.13 10.77
CA LEU A 49 -6.50 -8.66 9.41
C LEU A 49 -7.72 -7.96 8.80
N GLU A 50 -8.92 -8.50 9.01
CA GLU A 50 -10.17 -7.90 8.56
C GLU A 50 -10.44 -6.55 9.25
N HIS A 51 -10.25 -6.47 10.57
CA HIS A 51 -10.43 -5.23 11.34
C HIS A 51 -9.44 -4.13 10.92
N HIS A 52 -8.24 -4.54 10.51
CA HIS A 52 -7.17 -3.64 10.08
C HIS A 52 -6.96 -3.61 8.56
N LYS A 53 -7.93 -4.07 7.76
CA LYS A 53 -7.79 -4.21 6.30
C LYS A 53 -7.37 -2.93 5.58
N ALA A 54 -7.76 -1.77 6.12
CA ALA A 54 -7.43 -0.44 5.56
C ALA A 54 -5.94 -0.05 5.70
N VAL A 55 -5.14 -0.82 6.44
CA VAL A 55 -3.69 -0.61 6.57
C VAL A 55 -2.95 -1.19 5.36
N PHE A 56 -3.51 -2.20 4.71
CA PHE A 56 -2.90 -2.82 3.53
C PHE A 56 -3.24 -2.03 2.27
N ALA A 57 -2.21 -1.79 1.46
CA ALA A 57 -2.33 -1.26 0.10
C ALA A 57 -1.93 -2.36 -0.89
N TRP A 58 -2.85 -2.68 -1.79
CA TRP A 58 -2.70 -3.69 -2.84
C TRP A 58 -2.40 -3.04 -4.19
N GLU A 59 -2.89 -1.82 -4.39
CA GLU A 59 -2.65 -1.01 -5.58
C GLU A 59 -1.92 0.29 -5.24
N GLU A 60 -1.23 0.87 -6.23
CA GLU A 60 -0.50 2.12 -6.06
C GLU A 60 -1.41 3.30 -5.69
N CYS A 61 -2.68 3.27 -6.10
CA CYS A 61 -3.68 4.28 -5.75
C CYS A 61 -4.12 4.19 -4.27
N GLU A 62 -4.01 3.02 -3.65
CA GLU A 62 -4.31 2.80 -2.23
C GLU A 62 -3.15 3.22 -1.34
N ARG A 63 -1.96 3.41 -1.93
CA ARG A 63 -0.77 3.89 -1.24
C ARG A 63 -0.96 5.35 -0.81
N ARG A 64 -1.46 5.52 0.42
CA ARG A 64 -1.66 6.83 1.06
C ARG A 64 -0.34 7.60 1.19
N ARG A 65 -0.46 8.90 1.48
CA ARG A 65 0.68 9.80 1.73
C ARG A 65 0.88 10.02 3.22
N PHE A 66 2.11 10.37 3.59
CA PHE A 66 2.37 10.89 4.92
C PHE A 66 1.54 12.15 5.16
N ARG A 67 0.98 12.25 6.36
CA ARG A 67 0.24 13.45 6.74
C ARG A 67 1.23 14.60 6.93
N THR A 68 0.92 15.75 6.34
CA THR A 68 1.79 16.93 6.35
C THR A 68 1.97 17.54 7.74
N ASP A 69 1.04 17.29 8.66
CA ASP A 69 1.13 17.73 10.06
C ASP A 69 2.13 16.91 10.89
N TYR A 70 2.45 15.69 10.47
CA TYR A 70 3.52 14.87 11.04
C TYR A 70 4.85 15.04 10.30
N PHE A 71 4.79 15.13 8.97
CA PHE A 71 5.96 15.21 8.10
C PHE A 71 5.85 16.43 7.19
N PRO A 72 6.39 17.60 7.59
CA PRO A 72 6.34 18.79 6.76
C PRO A 72 7.18 18.59 5.48
N PRO A 73 6.87 19.32 4.39
CA PRO A 73 7.64 19.23 3.16
C PRO A 73 9.10 19.60 3.38
N ILE A 74 10.00 18.86 2.75
CA ILE A 74 11.44 19.10 2.83
C ILE A 74 11.77 20.36 2.02
N LYS A 75 12.49 21.29 2.63
CA LYS A 75 13.06 22.46 1.95
C LYS A 75 14.52 22.15 1.61
N TYR A 76 14.82 22.04 0.32
CA TYR A 76 16.20 21.85 -0.13
C TYR A 76 17.00 23.14 0.10
N PRO A 77 18.16 23.08 0.78
CA PRO A 77 19.06 24.22 0.88
C PRO A 77 19.76 24.40 -0.46
N VAL A 78 19.36 25.43 -1.21
CA VAL A 78 19.92 25.74 -2.53
C VAL A 78 20.87 26.93 -2.44
N VAL A 79 21.96 26.88 -3.18
CA VAL A 79 22.79 28.06 -3.50
C VAL A 79 22.23 28.76 -4.73
N PRO A 80 22.48 30.06 -4.97
CA PRO A 80 22.10 30.70 -6.23
C PRO A 80 22.66 29.93 -7.43
N HIS A 81 21.78 29.46 -8.31
CA HIS A 81 22.12 28.70 -9.51
C HIS A 81 21.13 29.02 -10.63
N GLU A 82 21.55 28.80 -11.86
CA GLU A 82 20.67 28.83 -13.03
C GLU A 82 20.09 27.42 -13.25
N PRO A 83 18.78 27.26 -13.49
CA PRO A 83 18.20 25.97 -13.83
C PRO A 83 18.83 25.43 -15.11
N TRP A 84 19.32 24.19 -15.09
CA TRP A 84 19.79 23.52 -16.31
C TRP A 84 18.67 22.67 -16.92
N VAL A 85 18.62 22.61 -18.24
CA VAL A 85 17.76 21.68 -18.99
C VAL A 85 18.66 20.83 -19.87
N ASP A 86 18.70 19.53 -19.60
CA ASP A 86 19.41 18.55 -20.42
C ASP A 86 18.43 17.79 -21.31
N ARG A 87 18.88 17.36 -22.49
CA ARG A 87 18.04 16.59 -23.41
C ARG A 87 17.88 15.17 -22.89
N HIS A 88 16.63 14.72 -22.72
CA HIS A 88 16.35 13.34 -22.35
C HIS A 88 16.88 12.34 -23.38
N HIS A 89 17.46 11.24 -22.89
CA HIS A 89 17.88 10.11 -23.71
C HIS A 89 16.65 9.44 -24.38
N PRO A 90 16.77 8.94 -25.62
CA PRO A 90 15.68 8.23 -26.27
C PRO A 90 15.22 7.02 -25.46
N ILE A 91 13.92 6.88 -25.26
CA ILE A 91 13.33 5.73 -24.58
C ILE A 91 13.28 4.55 -25.56
N PRO A 92 13.83 3.38 -25.22
CA PRO A 92 13.73 2.18 -26.06
C PRO A 92 12.27 1.81 -26.35
N PRO A 93 11.93 1.42 -27.59
CA PRO A 93 10.54 1.14 -27.97
C PRO A 93 9.94 -0.03 -27.18
N GLY A 94 10.75 -1.03 -26.80
CA GLY A 94 10.27 -2.21 -26.07
C GLY A 94 9.75 -1.94 -24.66
N ILE A 95 10.17 -0.84 -24.03
CA ILE A 95 9.73 -0.47 -22.65
C ILE A 95 8.73 0.68 -22.64
N ARG A 96 8.42 1.25 -23.81
CA ARG A 96 7.69 2.51 -23.90
C ARG A 96 6.28 2.40 -23.33
N ASP A 97 5.56 1.34 -23.66
CA ASP A 97 4.18 1.17 -23.22
C ASP A 97 4.08 0.88 -21.71
N GLU A 98 5.01 0.09 -21.18
CA GLU A 98 5.12 -0.19 -19.75
C GLU A 98 5.46 1.08 -18.97
N LEU A 99 6.40 1.90 -19.46
CA LEU A 99 6.74 3.18 -18.86
C LEU A 99 5.56 4.14 -18.86
N ILE A 100 4.81 4.24 -19.97
CA ILE A 100 3.61 5.08 -20.04
C ILE A 100 2.56 4.61 -19.03
N LYS A 101 2.36 3.30 -18.89
CA LYS A 101 1.43 2.73 -17.90
C LYS A 101 1.86 3.11 -16.48
N LEU A 102 3.13 2.90 -16.14
CA LEU A 102 3.69 3.26 -14.83
C LEU A 102 3.53 4.75 -14.53
N LEU A 103 3.83 5.63 -15.49
CA LEU A 103 3.69 7.08 -15.31
C LEU A 103 2.24 7.47 -15.03
N LYS A 104 1.28 6.89 -15.77
CA LYS A 104 -0.15 7.13 -15.55
C LYS A 104 -0.60 6.67 -14.16
N GLU A 105 -0.13 5.52 -13.68
CA GLU A 105 -0.42 5.02 -12.34
C GLU A 105 0.13 5.96 -11.25
N LYS A 106 1.37 6.45 -11.43
CA LYS A 106 1.99 7.41 -10.49
C LYS A 106 1.28 8.76 -10.48
N ILE A 107 0.78 9.24 -11.62
CA ILE A 107 -0.05 10.44 -11.71
C ILE A 107 -1.41 10.20 -11.06
N SER A 108 -2.03 9.04 -11.27
CA SER A 108 -3.32 8.68 -10.66
C SER A 108 -3.23 8.57 -9.14
N ALA A 109 -2.11 8.06 -8.60
CA ALA A 109 -1.80 8.11 -7.17
C ALA A 109 -1.40 9.54 -6.70
N GLY A 110 -1.21 10.46 -7.65
CA GLY A 110 -0.78 11.85 -7.50
C GLY A 110 0.62 12.02 -6.92
N VAL A 111 1.47 11.00 -7.04
CA VAL A 111 2.90 11.06 -6.72
C VAL A 111 3.59 12.05 -7.66
N TYR A 112 3.17 12.04 -8.92
CA TYR A 112 3.60 12.99 -9.94
C TYR A 112 2.45 13.93 -10.26
N GLU A 113 2.81 15.19 -10.47
CA GLU A 113 1.90 16.24 -10.91
C GLU A 113 2.30 16.63 -12.35
N PRO A 114 1.33 16.89 -13.23
CA PRO A 114 1.63 17.50 -14.52
C PRO A 114 2.35 18.84 -14.31
N SER A 115 3.45 19.02 -15.02
CA SER A 115 4.20 20.28 -15.08
C SER A 115 3.50 21.35 -15.90
#